data_AF-A0A928VNJ2-F1
#
_entry.id   AF-A0A928VNJ2-F1
#
_cell.length_a   1.000
_cell.length_b   1.000
_cell.length_c   1.000
_cell.angle_alpha   90.00
_cell.angle_beta   90.00
_cell.angle_gamma   90.00
#
_symmetry.space_group_name_H-M   'P 1'
#
loop_
_entity.id
_entity.type
_entity.pdbx_description
1 polymer ?
#
loop_
_entity_poly.entity_id
_entity_poly.type
_entity_poly.pdbx_seq_one_letter_code
_entity_poly.pdbx_strand_id
1 'polypeptide(L)'
;MSLKAFAAPLALGLAVTGMAMTPAAPATAATRKVPAAFVSGIVNKGLSSSKIHLNSHGSRRGNSYHKAKSSYVNLYGAKKVFTLPEQSFKLLKRRLYIYNVSNVNSRSMKLTPQGRYFDLTIKFESSGPEIKGMCRRKKVFKGWGNCIIGADKGAPDINWKSPSVKVRLVPQAYNGGIILRATKVTVGGQFQANGICRIGRDVCNRFTGYKSRIKGAVASSVKAQINSTSVKRQMATSTKRGLSRLGLPAIKGVSMSGGFIRVRY
;
A
#
# COMPACT_ATOMS: atom_id res chain seq x y z
N MET A 1 25.77 -45.86 82.37
CA MET A 1 24.64 -46.57 81.71
C MET A 1 23.61 -45.52 81.33
N SER A 2 23.32 -45.41 80.03
CA SER A 2 22.73 -44.22 79.40
C SER A 2 21.20 -44.23 79.45
N LEU A 3 20.63 -43.07 79.81
CA LEU A 3 19.19 -42.81 79.91
C LEU A 3 18.73 -41.90 78.77
N LYS A 4 17.60 -42.28 78.16
CA LYS A 4 16.51 -41.45 77.61
C LYS A 4 16.82 -40.47 76.46
N ALA A 5 16.02 -40.56 75.39
CA ALA A 5 14.86 -39.67 75.18
C ALA A 5 14.22 -39.95 73.80
N PHE A 6 12.91 -40.25 73.79
CA PHE A 6 12.08 -40.20 72.59
C PHE A 6 11.33 -38.86 72.59
N ALA A 7 11.62 -38.00 71.62
CA ALA A 7 10.86 -36.79 71.35
C ALA A 7 10.01 -37.00 70.09
N ALA A 8 8.68 -36.96 70.25
CA ALA A 8 7.73 -36.99 69.14
C ALA A 8 7.44 -35.54 68.70
N PRO A 9 7.49 -35.21 67.39
CA PRO A 9 7.10 -33.89 66.91
C PRO A 9 5.58 -33.80 66.77
N LEU A 10 4.96 -32.84 67.45
CA LEU A 10 3.60 -32.38 67.16
C LEU A 10 3.63 -31.53 65.88
N ALA A 11 3.02 -32.02 64.80
CA ALA A 11 2.77 -31.25 63.60
C ALA A 11 1.45 -30.47 63.74
N LEU A 12 1.53 -29.15 63.92
CA LEU A 12 0.38 -28.25 63.87
C LEU A 12 -0.01 -28.02 62.40
N GLY A 13 -1.09 -28.66 61.94
CA GLY A 13 -1.67 -28.42 60.63
C GLY A 13 -2.49 -27.12 60.60
N LEU A 14 -1.90 -26.04 60.09
CA LEU A 14 -2.63 -24.81 59.75
C LEU A 14 -3.45 -25.05 58.47
N ALA A 15 -4.75 -25.27 58.63
CA ALA A 15 -5.69 -25.30 57.52
C ALA A 15 -5.90 -23.89 56.97
N VAL A 16 -5.15 -23.54 55.92
CA VAL A 16 -5.41 -22.33 55.13
C VAL A 16 -6.68 -22.56 54.32
N THR A 17 -7.78 -21.95 54.76
CA THR A 17 -9.02 -21.86 53.98
C THR A 17 -8.75 -20.99 52.76
N GLY A 18 -8.41 -21.64 51.64
CA GLY A 18 -8.28 -20.98 50.35
C GLY A 18 -9.63 -20.40 49.94
N MET A 19 -9.79 -19.08 50.07
CA MET A 19 -10.89 -18.39 49.44
C MET A 19 -10.79 -18.63 47.93
N ALA A 20 -11.71 -19.44 47.41
CA ALA A 20 -11.84 -19.65 45.98
C ALA A 20 -12.14 -18.29 45.33
N MET A 21 -11.13 -17.70 44.70
CA MET A 21 -11.31 -16.51 43.88
C MET A 21 -12.20 -16.90 42.70
N THR A 22 -13.49 -16.58 42.80
CA THR A 22 -14.39 -16.64 41.67
C THR A 22 -13.81 -15.78 40.56
N PRO A 23 -13.53 -16.33 39.37
CA PRO A 23 -12.96 -15.55 38.28
C PRO A 23 -13.90 -14.40 37.95
N ALA A 24 -13.38 -13.18 37.98
CA ALA A 24 -14.15 -11.99 37.62
C ALA A 24 -14.76 -12.20 36.23
N ALA A 25 -16.07 -12.07 36.13
CA ALA A 25 -16.77 -12.16 34.85
C ALA A 25 -16.11 -11.17 33.85
N PRO A 26 -15.80 -11.61 32.62
CA PRO A 26 -15.12 -10.74 31.66
C PRO A 26 -15.97 -9.50 31.41
N ALA A 27 -15.44 -8.33 31.75
CA ALA A 27 -16.12 -7.06 31.53
C ALA A 27 -16.53 -6.95 30.06
N THR A 28 -17.83 -6.77 29.81
CA THR A 28 -18.41 -6.67 28.48
C THR A 28 -17.80 -5.45 27.79
N ALA A 29 -16.97 -5.69 26.77
CA ALA A 29 -16.27 -4.62 26.07
C ALA A 29 -17.29 -3.62 25.50
N ALA A 30 -17.21 -2.35 25.92
CA ALA A 30 -18.14 -1.33 25.48
C ALA A 30 -18.00 -1.10 23.98
N THR A 31 -19.15 -0.91 23.30
CA THR A 31 -19.16 -0.63 21.86
C THR A 31 -19.83 0.70 21.56
N ARG A 32 -19.30 1.43 20.59
CA ARG A 32 -19.86 2.70 20.11
C ARG A 32 -19.90 2.74 18.60
N LYS A 33 -20.97 3.32 18.04
CA LYS A 33 -21.07 3.61 16.61
C LYS A 33 -20.51 5.01 16.34
N VAL A 34 -19.60 5.10 15.37
CA VAL A 34 -19.03 6.36 14.87
C VAL A 34 -19.39 6.49 13.40
N PRO A 35 -19.94 7.62 12.93
CA PRO A 35 -20.20 7.82 11.50
C PRO A 35 -18.93 7.62 10.67
N ALA A 36 -19.00 6.83 9.60
CA ALA A 36 -17.84 6.62 8.73
C ALA A 36 -17.37 7.92 8.07
N ALA A 37 -18.30 8.84 7.81
CA ALA A 37 -18.00 10.18 7.33
C ALA A 37 -17.05 10.93 8.28
N PHE A 38 -17.26 10.84 9.60
CA PHE A 38 -16.40 11.46 10.59
C PHE A 38 -14.96 10.91 10.53
N VAL A 39 -14.80 9.58 10.51
CA VAL A 39 -13.49 8.94 10.37
C VAL A 39 -12.83 9.30 9.04
N SER A 40 -13.60 9.34 7.95
CA SER A 40 -13.08 9.76 6.66
C SER A 40 -12.61 11.22 6.66
N GLY A 41 -13.29 12.10 7.41
CA GLY A 41 -12.89 13.50 7.60
C GLY A 41 -11.55 13.63 8.31
N ILE A 42 -11.35 12.87 9.41
CA ILE A 42 -10.05 12.83 10.11
C ILE A 42 -8.94 12.37 9.16
N VAL A 43 -9.18 11.29 8.42
CA VAL A 43 -8.20 10.74 7.48
C VAL A 43 -7.91 11.72 6.35
N ASN A 44 -8.93 12.31 5.73
CA ASN A 44 -8.77 13.27 4.63
C ASN A 44 -7.95 14.49 5.06
N LYS A 45 -8.11 14.97 6.30
CA LYS A 45 -7.28 16.06 6.84
C LYS A 45 -5.80 15.70 6.86
N GLY A 46 -5.44 14.45 7.13
CA GLY A 46 -4.05 13.99 7.04
C GLY A 46 -3.56 13.71 5.63
N LEU A 47 -4.48 13.42 4.70
CA LEU A 47 -4.16 13.21 3.28
C LEU A 47 -3.90 14.51 2.51
N SER A 48 -4.30 15.68 3.01
CA SER A 48 -4.10 16.96 2.32
C SER A 48 -2.63 17.32 2.09
N SER A 49 -1.73 16.87 2.97
CA SER A 49 -0.27 17.02 2.84
C SER A 49 0.42 15.78 2.24
N SER A 50 -0.36 14.77 1.86
CA SER A 50 0.16 13.50 1.38
C SER A 50 0.45 13.54 -0.13
N LYS A 51 1.51 12.85 -0.55
CA LYS A 51 1.97 12.79 -1.94
C LYS A 51 2.45 11.39 -2.31
N ILE A 52 2.13 10.93 -3.51
CA ILE A 52 2.70 9.72 -4.11
C ILE A 52 3.45 10.15 -5.37
N HIS A 53 4.67 9.66 -5.51
CA HIS A 53 5.50 9.88 -6.67
C HIS A 53 5.94 8.53 -7.23
N LEU A 54 5.67 8.30 -8.51
CA LEU A 54 6.02 7.08 -9.21
C LEU A 54 7.13 7.39 -10.21
N ASN A 55 8.26 6.72 -10.03
CA ASN A 55 9.37 6.74 -10.96
C ASN A 55 10.13 5.41 -10.92
N SER A 56 10.48 4.92 -12.09
CA SER A 56 11.45 3.83 -12.29
C SER A 56 12.42 4.15 -13.43
N HIS A 57 12.26 5.27 -14.14
CA HIS A 57 13.14 5.66 -15.23
C HIS A 57 14.38 6.42 -14.74
N GLY A 58 15.53 6.14 -15.35
CA GLY A 58 16.80 6.83 -15.10
C GLY A 58 17.80 6.64 -16.23
N SER A 59 19.07 6.95 -15.94
CA SER A 59 20.17 6.78 -16.90
C SER A 59 20.39 5.31 -17.25
N ARG A 60 20.87 5.07 -18.48
CA ARG A 60 21.11 3.72 -18.98
C ARG A 60 22.25 3.03 -18.21
N ARG A 61 22.00 1.81 -17.74
CA ARG A 61 23.02 0.92 -17.14
C ARG A 61 22.97 -0.43 -17.86
N GLY A 62 23.95 -0.67 -18.74
CA GLY A 62 23.95 -1.82 -19.64
C GLY A 62 22.73 -1.80 -20.56
N ASN A 63 21.82 -2.75 -20.34
CA ASN A 63 20.55 -2.87 -21.07
C ASN A 63 19.34 -2.31 -20.31
N SER A 64 19.50 -1.84 -19.08
CA SER A 64 18.40 -1.35 -18.26
C SER A 64 18.39 0.18 -18.24
N TYR A 65 17.20 0.75 -18.02
CA TYR A 65 17.00 2.18 -17.73
C TYR A 65 16.37 2.37 -16.35
N HIS A 66 16.52 1.36 -15.49
CA HIS A 66 15.90 1.31 -14.18
C HIS A 66 16.60 2.20 -13.16
N LYS A 67 15.81 3.03 -12.48
CA LYS A 67 16.24 3.83 -11.32
C LYS A 67 15.59 3.28 -10.05
N ALA A 68 16.32 2.42 -9.34
CA ALA A 68 15.90 1.90 -8.05
C ALA A 68 15.68 3.03 -7.02
N LYS A 69 14.81 2.78 -6.03
CA LYS A 69 14.52 3.70 -4.91
C LYS A 69 14.19 5.14 -5.34
N SER A 70 13.52 5.31 -6.49
CA SER A 70 13.13 6.63 -7.00
C SER A 70 11.65 6.93 -6.86
N SER A 71 10.82 5.94 -6.57
CA SER A 71 9.42 6.16 -6.19
C SER A 71 9.31 6.42 -4.69
N TYR A 72 8.29 7.16 -4.26
CA TYR A 72 7.99 7.31 -2.83
C TYR A 72 6.50 7.51 -2.57
N VAL A 73 6.08 7.14 -1.36
CA VAL A 73 4.84 7.63 -0.76
C VAL A 73 5.20 8.53 0.40
N ASN A 74 4.49 9.64 0.55
CA ASN A 74 4.48 10.46 1.74
C ASN A 74 3.03 10.49 2.22
N LEU A 75 2.73 9.72 3.26
CA LEU A 75 1.39 9.65 3.85
C LEU A 75 1.50 10.13 5.29
N TYR A 76 0.74 11.17 5.64
CA TYR A 76 0.75 11.77 6.98
C TYR A 76 2.16 12.21 7.44
N GLY A 77 2.98 12.71 6.53
CA GLY A 77 4.37 13.12 6.81
C GLY A 77 5.39 11.96 6.84
N ALA A 78 4.96 10.71 6.86
CA ALA A 78 5.87 9.57 6.73
C ALA A 78 6.24 9.33 5.27
N LYS A 79 7.45 9.76 4.89
CA LYS A 79 8.04 9.46 3.58
C LYS A 79 8.67 8.06 3.57
N LYS A 80 8.19 7.20 2.67
CA LYS A 80 8.79 5.89 2.39
C LYS A 80 9.13 5.78 0.91
N VAL A 81 10.43 5.59 0.66
CA VAL A 81 10.97 5.34 -0.68
C VAL A 81 10.81 3.86 -1.02
N PHE A 82 10.48 3.58 -2.28
CA PHE A 82 10.38 2.22 -2.80
C PHE A 82 10.87 2.11 -4.24
N THR A 83 11.11 0.86 -4.66
CA THR A 83 11.51 0.54 -6.02
C THR A 83 10.29 0.02 -6.79
N LEU A 84 9.93 0.72 -7.86
CA LEU A 84 9.01 0.19 -8.86
C LEU A 84 9.83 -0.61 -9.89
N PRO A 85 9.50 -1.88 -10.18
CA PRO A 85 10.30 -2.71 -11.07
C PRO A 85 10.20 -2.26 -12.53
N GLU A 86 11.32 -2.30 -13.24
CA GLU A 86 11.37 -2.17 -14.70
C GLU A 86 10.60 -3.31 -15.37
N GLN A 87 9.82 -3.00 -16.40
CA GLN A 87 9.08 -4.00 -17.17
C GLN A 87 9.81 -4.31 -18.46
N SER A 88 10.44 -5.49 -18.50
CA SER A 88 11.28 -5.94 -19.61
C SER A 88 10.68 -7.15 -20.32
N PHE A 89 10.68 -7.13 -21.65
CA PHE A 89 10.05 -8.13 -22.52
C PHE A 89 11.00 -8.53 -23.64
N LYS A 90 11.35 -9.82 -23.71
CA LYS A 90 12.15 -10.36 -24.82
C LYS A 90 11.22 -10.75 -25.96
N LEU A 91 11.42 -10.16 -27.14
CA LEU A 91 10.71 -10.49 -28.37
C LEU A 91 11.68 -11.13 -29.38
N LEU A 92 11.26 -12.24 -29.99
CA LEU A 92 11.99 -12.96 -31.05
C LEU A 92 13.47 -13.25 -30.72
N LYS A 93 13.77 -13.53 -29.43
CA LYS A 93 15.12 -13.81 -28.86
C LYS A 93 16.21 -12.73 -29.06
N ARG A 94 15.96 -11.73 -29.91
CA ARG A 94 16.93 -10.70 -30.32
C ARG A 94 16.50 -9.28 -29.99
N ARG A 95 15.26 -9.06 -29.53
CA ARG A 95 14.76 -7.74 -29.12
C ARG A 95 14.38 -7.75 -27.65
N LEU A 96 14.64 -6.66 -26.96
CA LEU A 96 14.30 -6.43 -25.56
C LEU A 96 13.58 -5.09 -25.47
N TYR A 97 12.32 -5.14 -25.09
CA TYR A 97 11.45 -3.99 -24.94
C TYR A 97 11.36 -3.68 -23.46
N ILE A 98 11.53 -2.43 -23.10
CA ILE A 98 11.71 -2.00 -21.71
C ILE A 98 10.79 -0.83 -21.48
N TYR A 99 10.00 -0.91 -20.41
CA TYR A 99 9.08 0.14 -20.02
C TYR A 99 9.33 0.53 -18.57
N ASN A 100 9.50 1.83 -18.36
CA ASN A 100 9.71 2.43 -17.05
C ASN A 100 8.72 3.60 -16.84
N VAL A 101 8.17 3.71 -15.63
CA VAL A 101 7.35 4.88 -15.26
C VAL A 101 8.28 6.08 -15.05
N SER A 102 7.92 7.25 -15.57
CA SER A 102 8.73 8.46 -15.54
C SER A 102 7.99 9.58 -14.84
N ASN A 103 8.43 9.95 -13.64
CA ASN A 103 8.04 11.15 -12.90
C ASN A 103 6.52 11.44 -12.85
N VAL A 104 5.72 10.50 -12.35
CA VAL A 104 4.27 10.70 -12.20
C VAL A 104 3.93 11.10 -10.77
N ASN A 105 3.47 12.32 -10.56
CA ASN A 105 3.09 12.82 -9.23
C ASN A 105 1.58 12.78 -8.99
N SER A 106 1.18 12.43 -7.76
CA SER A 106 -0.21 12.57 -7.33
C SER A 106 -0.60 14.04 -7.25
N ARG A 107 -1.75 14.38 -7.84
CA ARG A 107 -2.37 15.71 -7.74
C ARG A 107 -3.36 15.80 -6.60
N SER A 108 -4.10 14.72 -6.31
CA SER A 108 -5.07 14.70 -5.22
C SER A 108 -5.29 13.30 -4.67
N MET A 109 -5.70 13.25 -3.41
CA MET A 109 -6.11 12.03 -2.71
C MET A 109 -7.41 12.31 -1.97
N LYS A 110 -8.40 11.45 -2.13
CA LYS A 110 -9.69 11.58 -1.44
C LYS A 110 -10.15 10.22 -0.93
N LEU A 111 -10.40 10.14 0.36
CA LEU A 111 -11.05 9.01 1.00
C LEU A 111 -12.56 9.25 1.04
N THR A 112 -13.32 8.25 0.58
CA THR A 112 -14.78 8.25 0.61
C THR A 112 -15.28 7.01 1.36
N PRO A 113 -16.19 7.17 2.34
CA PRO A 113 -16.83 6.01 2.95
C PRO A 113 -17.74 5.32 1.95
N GLN A 114 -17.71 4.00 1.97
CA GLN A 114 -18.61 3.09 1.27
C GLN A 114 -19.33 2.26 2.33
N GLY A 115 -20.41 1.54 2.00
CA GLY A 115 -21.24 0.87 3.02
C GLY A 115 -20.49 -0.06 4.00
N ARG A 116 -19.40 -0.72 3.56
CA ARG A 116 -18.61 -1.68 4.36
C ARG A 116 -17.08 -1.45 4.30
N TYR A 117 -16.62 -0.43 3.59
CA TYR A 117 -15.20 -0.15 3.37
C TYR A 117 -15.00 1.33 3.05
N PHE A 118 -13.76 1.76 2.84
CA PHE A 118 -13.46 3.08 2.30
C PHE A 118 -12.79 2.95 0.92
N ASP A 119 -13.13 3.85 0.01
CA ASP A 119 -12.42 4.01 -1.25
C ASP A 119 -11.52 5.24 -1.18
N LEU A 120 -10.21 4.99 -1.23
CA LEU A 120 -9.20 6.02 -1.45
C LEU A 120 -8.96 6.16 -2.95
N THR A 121 -9.30 7.31 -3.50
CA THR A 121 -9.01 7.67 -4.89
C THR A 121 -7.82 8.61 -4.94
N ILE A 122 -6.76 8.19 -5.61
CA ILE A 122 -5.57 8.98 -5.90
C ILE A 122 -5.62 9.36 -7.38
N LYS A 123 -5.61 10.65 -7.69
CA LYS A 123 -5.47 11.15 -9.08
C LYS A 123 -4.06 11.67 -9.27
N PHE A 124 -3.47 11.37 -10.42
CA PHE A 124 -2.13 11.82 -10.78
C PHE A 124 -2.22 12.94 -11.82
N GLU A 125 -1.14 13.70 -11.94
CA GLU A 125 -0.95 14.58 -13.09
C GLU A 125 -0.86 13.78 -14.39
N SER A 126 -1.21 14.42 -15.50
CA SER A 126 -0.99 13.85 -16.83
C SER A 126 -0.41 14.94 -17.72
N SER A 127 0.88 14.82 -18.02
CA SER A 127 1.64 15.84 -18.75
C SER A 127 2.74 15.16 -19.57
N GLY A 128 2.44 14.87 -20.84
CA GLY A 128 3.34 14.16 -21.74
C GLY A 128 3.39 12.65 -21.44
N PRO A 129 4.39 11.91 -21.97
CA PRO A 129 4.45 10.47 -21.77
C PRO A 129 4.95 10.08 -20.37
N GLU A 130 4.06 9.47 -19.59
CA GLU A 130 4.31 9.01 -18.22
C GLU A 130 5.06 7.68 -18.14
N ILE A 131 5.18 6.95 -19.24
CA ILE A 131 5.94 5.70 -19.33
C ILE A 131 6.87 5.78 -20.53
N LYS A 132 8.16 5.56 -20.28
CA LYS A 132 9.21 5.58 -21.30
C LYS A 132 9.45 4.19 -21.86
N GLY A 133 9.31 4.06 -23.18
CA GLY A 133 9.57 2.87 -23.95
C GLY A 133 10.99 2.87 -24.50
N MET A 134 11.70 1.74 -24.36
CA MET A 134 13.06 1.58 -24.84
C MET A 134 13.21 0.21 -25.50
N CYS A 135 13.82 0.17 -26.69
CA CYS A 135 14.11 -1.09 -27.38
C CYS A 135 15.62 -1.29 -27.53
N ARG A 136 16.07 -2.47 -27.13
CA ARG A 136 17.42 -2.96 -27.30
C ARG A 136 17.39 -4.15 -28.27
N ARG A 137 18.34 -4.24 -29.19
CA ARG A 137 18.50 -5.36 -30.12
C ARG A 137 19.86 -6.02 -29.91
N LYS A 138 19.88 -7.36 -29.78
CA LYS A 138 21.10 -8.16 -29.80
C LYS A 138 21.64 -8.19 -31.24
N LYS A 139 22.82 -7.61 -31.44
CA LYS A 139 23.59 -7.66 -32.69
C LYS A 139 24.31 -9.01 -32.76
N VAL A 140 24.45 -9.57 -33.95
CA VAL A 140 24.96 -10.94 -34.16
C VAL A 140 26.36 -11.12 -33.55
N PHE A 141 27.19 -10.07 -33.55
CA PHE A 141 28.57 -10.11 -33.02
C PHE A 141 28.98 -8.91 -32.15
N LYS A 142 28.04 -7.99 -31.81
CA LYS A 142 28.38 -6.69 -31.17
C LYS A 142 27.54 -6.39 -29.92
N GLY A 143 27.16 -7.44 -29.18
CA GLY A 143 26.35 -7.30 -27.96
C GLY A 143 24.98 -6.65 -28.20
N TRP A 144 24.49 -5.88 -27.25
CA TRP A 144 23.20 -5.19 -27.36
C TRP A 144 23.36 -3.74 -27.83
N GLY A 145 22.63 -3.36 -28.88
CA GLY A 145 22.50 -1.98 -29.34
C GLY A 145 21.07 -1.47 -29.21
N ASN A 146 20.84 -0.21 -29.56
CA ASN A 146 19.48 0.33 -29.67
C ASN A 146 18.80 -0.22 -30.94
N CYS A 147 17.47 -0.35 -30.92
CA CYS A 147 16.72 -0.71 -32.12
C CYS A 147 16.77 0.44 -33.14
N ILE A 148 17.00 0.12 -34.42
CA ILE A 148 17.29 1.08 -35.51
C ILE A 148 16.00 1.65 -36.14
N ILE A 149 14.82 1.10 -35.82
CA ILE A 149 13.59 1.40 -36.57
C ILE A 149 12.93 2.68 -36.05
N GLY A 150 13.10 3.77 -36.79
CA GLY A 150 12.30 5.01 -36.76
C GLY A 150 12.43 5.86 -35.49
N ALA A 151 11.80 7.05 -35.52
CA ALA A 151 11.72 7.99 -34.40
C ALA A 151 11.18 7.35 -33.11
N ASP A 152 10.37 6.28 -33.24
CA ASP A 152 9.70 5.59 -32.12
C ASP A 152 10.43 4.36 -31.57
N LYS A 153 11.69 4.11 -31.99
CA LYS A 153 12.61 3.15 -31.37
C LYS A 153 12.02 1.77 -31.05
N GLY A 154 11.09 1.24 -31.85
CA GLY A 154 10.47 -0.09 -31.69
C GLY A 154 9.63 -0.37 -30.42
N ALA A 155 9.82 0.39 -29.34
CA ALA A 155 9.05 0.33 -28.10
C ALA A 155 8.62 1.77 -27.76
N PRO A 156 7.36 2.15 -28.02
CA PRO A 156 6.94 3.53 -27.94
C PRO A 156 6.81 3.99 -26.49
N ASP A 157 6.95 5.30 -26.31
CA ASP A 157 6.47 5.98 -25.11
C ASP A 157 4.95 5.83 -24.99
N ILE A 158 4.45 5.76 -23.77
CA ILE A 158 3.02 5.58 -23.48
C ILE A 158 2.52 6.75 -22.65
N ASN A 159 1.45 7.37 -23.13
CA ASN A 159 0.68 8.35 -22.38
C ASN A 159 -0.34 7.62 -21.50
N TRP A 160 -0.42 7.97 -20.23
CA TRP A 160 -1.37 7.47 -19.25
C TRP A 160 -2.43 8.54 -18.99
N LYS A 161 -3.45 8.58 -19.84
CA LYS A 161 -4.54 9.56 -19.76
C LYS A 161 -5.43 9.34 -18.53
N SER A 162 -5.78 10.42 -17.86
CA SER A 162 -6.59 10.45 -16.63
C SER A 162 -6.08 9.44 -15.57
N PRO A 163 -4.78 9.53 -15.20
CA PRO A 163 -4.14 8.52 -14.37
C PRO A 163 -4.72 8.53 -12.96
N SER A 164 -5.12 7.35 -12.49
CA SER A 164 -5.74 7.19 -11.18
C SER A 164 -5.42 5.84 -10.56
N VAL A 165 -5.38 5.83 -9.23
CA VAL A 165 -5.28 4.62 -8.42
C VAL A 165 -6.41 4.63 -7.40
N LYS A 166 -7.27 3.61 -7.44
CA LYS A 166 -8.33 3.39 -6.45
C LYS A 166 -7.91 2.29 -5.51
N VAL A 167 -7.98 2.55 -4.21
CA VAL A 167 -7.62 1.61 -3.15
C VAL A 167 -8.83 1.35 -2.26
N ARG A 168 -9.28 0.10 -2.22
CA ARG A 168 -10.26 -0.36 -1.24
C ARG A 168 -9.56 -0.59 0.07
N LEU A 169 -10.05 0.06 1.11
CA LEU A 169 -9.48 0.03 2.45
C LEU A 169 -10.54 -0.48 3.45
N VAL A 170 -10.13 -1.35 4.37
CA VAL A 170 -10.99 -1.81 5.49
C VAL A 170 -10.44 -1.28 6.80
N PRO A 171 -11.30 -0.78 7.70
CA PRO A 171 -10.83 -0.28 8.99
C PRO A 171 -10.38 -1.43 9.89
N GLN A 172 -9.35 -1.18 10.69
CA GLN A 172 -8.78 -2.13 11.64
C GLN A 172 -8.25 -1.37 12.87
N ALA A 173 -8.40 -1.95 14.06
CA ALA A 173 -7.79 -1.40 15.28
C ALA A 173 -6.26 -1.54 15.23
N TYR A 174 -5.54 -0.49 15.61
CA TYR A 174 -4.07 -0.53 15.72
C TYR A 174 -3.58 0.53 16.71
N ASN A 175 -2.81 0.11 17.71
CA ASN A 175 -2.22 1.00 18.74
C ASN A 175 -3.23 1.98 19.37
N GLY A 176 -4.44 1.50 19.66
CA GLY A 176 -5.51 2.31 20.25
C GLY A 176 -6.20 3.30 19.29
N GLY A 177 -5.81 3.34 18.02
CA GLY A 177 -6.47 4.11 16.96
C GLY A 177 -7.09 3.22 15.88
N ILE A 178 -7.52 3.85 14.79
CA ILE A 178 -8.05 3.17 13.59
C ILE A 178 -7.05 3.33 12.45
N ILE A 179 -6.69 2.22 11.80
CA ILE A 179 -5.98 2.22 10.52
C ILE A 179 -6.91 1.72 9.42
N LEU A 180 -6.55 2.01 8.17
CA LEU A 180 -7.25 1.62 6.97
C LEU A 180 -6.32 0.70 6.16
N ARG A 181 -6.58 -0.61 6.24
CA ARG A 181 -5.78 -1.63 5.56
C ARG A 181 -6.19 -1.77 4.11
N ALA A 182 -5.24 -1.67 3.18
CA ALA A 182 -5.47 -1.89 1.76
C ALA A 182 -5.72 -3.36 1.43
N THR A 183 -6.89 -3.66 0.90
CA THR A 183 -7.31 -5.01 0.49
C THR A 183 -7.22 -5.18 -1.03
N LYS A 184 -7.63 -4.17 -1.80
CA LYS A 184 -7.59 -4.17 -3.27
C LYS A 184 -7.08 -2.83 -3.79
N VAL A 185 -6.23 -2.88 -4.82
CA VAL A 185 -5.75 -1.71 -5.55
C VAL A 185 -6.07 -1.88 -7.02
N THR A 186 -6.65 -0.85 -7.64
CA THR A 186 -7.00 -0.83 -9.07
C THR A 186 -6.36 0.39 -9.70
N VAL A 187 -5.59 0.18 -10.77
CA VAL A 187 -4.95 1.26 -11.54
C VAL A 187 -5.82 1.60 -12.75
N GLY A 188 -6.45 2.77 -12.67
CA GLY A 188 -7.33 3.33 -13.69
C GLY A 188 -6.58 4.11 -14.77
N GLY A 189 -7.33 4.81 -15.61
CA GLY A 189 -6.79 5.57 -16.74
C GLY A 189 -6.49 4.72 -17.98
N GLN A 190 -6.38 5.41 -19.12
CA GLN A 190 -6.12 4.82 -20.42
C GLN A 190 -4.63 4.91 -20.75
N PHE A 191 -4.01 3.76 -20.96
CA PHE A 191 -2.64 3.68 -21.45
C PHE A 191 -2.71 3.69 -22.97
N GLN A 192 -2.11 4.69 -23.59
CA GLN A 192 -2.06 4.87 -25.04
C GLN A 192 -0.61 4.96 -25.47
N ALA A 193 -0.13 3.94 -26.17
CA ALA A 193 1.16 4.00 -26.85
C ALA A 193 1.14 5.08 -27.95
N ASN A 194 2.23 5.82 -28.06
CA ASN A 194 2.50 6.75 -29.15
C ASN A 194 2.98 5.98 -30.41
N GLY A 195 3.05 6.68 -31.54
CA GLY A 195 3.68 6.15 -32.75
C GLY A 195 2.93 5.00 -33.44
N ILE A 196 3.71 4.12 -34.09
CA ILE A 196 3.22 2.99 -34.91
C ILE A 196 2.32 1.99 -34.14
N CYS A 197 2.41 1.94 -32.81
CA CYS A 197 1.54 1.09 -31.99
C CYS A 197 0.10 1.63 -31.85
N ARG A 198 -0.23 2.78 -32.47
CA ARG A 198 -1.57 3.39 -32.47
C ARG A 198 -2.47 2.95 -33.64
N ILE A 199 -1.95 2.20 -34.63
CA ILE A 199 -2.72 1.82 -35.82
C ILE A 199 -3.85 0.83 -35.44
N GLY A 200 -5.09 1.33 -35.37
CA GLY A 200 -6.34 0.56 -35.20
C GLY A 200 -6.60 -0.03 -33.81
N ARG A 201 -5.61 -0.68 -33.19
CA ARG A 201 -5.63 -1.21 -31.81
C ARG A 201 -4.20 -1.17 -31.27
N ASP A 202 -4.01 -1.16 -29.94
CA ASP A 202 -2.66 -1.19 -29.35
C ASP A 202 -1.99 -2.57 -29.55
N VAL A 203 -1.42 -2.75 -30.75
CA VAL A 203 -0.79 -4.01 -31.20
C VAL A 203 0.35 -4.39 -30.26
N CYS A 204 1.07 -3.39 -29.73
CA CYS A 204 2.22 -3.60 -28.86
C CYS A 204 1.80 -4.16 -27.50
N ASN A 205 0.62 -3.80 -26.99
CA ASN A 205 0.05 -4.44 -25.80
C ASN A 205 -0.37 -5.90 -26.06
N ARG A 206 -0.83 -6.26 -27.27
CA ARG A 206 -1.21 -7.65 -27.59
C ARG A 206 -0.04 -8.62 -27.42
N PHE A 207 1.16 -8.20 -27.83
CA PHE A 207 2.35 -9.06 -27.79
C PHE A 207 3.15 -8.97 -26.48
N THR A 208 3.09 -7.85 -25.77
CA THR A 208 3.89 -7.65 -24.55
C THR A 208 3.07 -7.74 -23.26
N GLY A 209 1.77 -7.43 -23.30
CA GLY A 209 0.97 -7.27 -22.08
C GLY A 209 1.48 -6.16 -21.16
N TYR A 210 2.21 -5.17 -21.69
CA TYR A 210 2.87 -4.15 -20.87
C TYR A 210 1.89 -3.40 -19.95
N LYS A 211 0.65 -3.15 -20.41
CA LYS A 211 -0.35 -2.39 -19.63
C LYS A 211 -0.68 -3.10 -18.32
N SER A 212 -1.01 -4.40 -18.38
CA SER A 212 -1.41 -5.16 -17.20
C SER A 212 -0.24 -5.32 -16.23
N ARG A 213 0.98 -5.54 -16.72
CA ARG A 213 2.17 -5.65 -15.88
C ARG A 213 2.53 -4.34 -15.18
N ILE A 214 2.53 -3.21 -15.89
CA ILE A 214 2.78 -1.90 -15.26
C ILE A 214 1.69 -1.59 -14.23
N LYS A 215 0.41 -1.78 -14.58
CA LYS A 215 -0.71 -1.61 -13.64
C LYS A 215 -0.57 -2.51 -12.41
N GLY A 216 -0.18 -3.77 -12.59
CA GLY A 216 0.06 -4.73 -11.51
C GLY A 216 1.22 -4.31 -10.60
N ALA A 217 2.34 -3.88 -11.18
CA ALA A 217 3.49 -3.39 -10.44
C ALA A 217 3.15 -2.16 -9.59
N VAL A 218 2.49 -1.15 -10.20
CA VAL A 218 2.03 0.04 -9.47
C VAL A 218 1.04 -0.34 -8.37
N ALA A 219 0.06 -1.21 -8.66
CA ALA A 219 -0.93 -1.66 -7.68
C ALA A 219 -0.29 -2.33 -6.47
N SER A 220 0.64 -3.26 -6.73
CA SER A 220 1.35 -4.01 -5.69
C SER A 220 2.21 -3.10 -4.83
N SER A 221 3.00 -2.20 -5.45
CA SER A 221 3.83 -1.25 -4.72
C SER A 221 2.99 -0.31 -3.85
N VAL A 222 1.92 0.28 -4.39
CA VAL A 222 1.02 1.16 -3.61
C VAL A 222 0.38 0.39 -2.44
N LYS A 223 -0.13 -0.83 -2.67
CA LYS A 223 -0.71 -1.67 -1.62
C LYS A 223 0.29 -1.94 -0.50
N ALA A 224 1.51 -2.31 -0.85
CA ALA A 224 2.58 -2.60 0.10
C ALA A 224 2.93 -1.37 0.95
N GLN A 225 3.04 -0.19 0.32
CA GLN A 225 3.40 1.03 1.05
C GLN A 225 2.28 1.51 1.98
N ILE A 226 1.01 1.50 1.54
CA ILE A 226 -0.13 1.85 2.41
C ILE A 226 -0.21 0.91 3.62
N ASN A 227 0.08 -0.38 3.43
CA ASN A 227 0.06 -1.38 4.50
C ASN A 227 1.35 -1.42 5.35
N SER A 228 2.33 -0.56 5.08
CA SER A 228 3.58 -0.53 5.83
C SER A 228 3.36 -0.09 7.29
N THR A 229 4.20 -0.60 8.19
CA THR A 229 4.11 -0.30 9.63
C THR A 229 4.22 1.20 9.93
N SER A 230 5.08 1.92 9.21
CA SER A 230 5.25 3.37 9.39
C SER A 230 3.96 4.13 9.06
N VAL A 231 3.33 3.84 7.93
CA VAL A 231 2.05 4.46 7.53
C VAL A 231 0.94 4.08 8.50
N LYS A 232 0.85 2.81 8.90
CA LYS A 232 -0.13 2.34 9.91
C LYS A 232 0.02 3.11 11.22
N ARG A 233 1.25 3.29 11.71
CA ARG A 233 1.51 4.03 12.95
C ARG A 233 1.06 5.49 12.85
N GLN A 234 1.43 6.19 11.76
CA GLN A 234 1.02 7.59 11.58
C GLN A 234 -0.50 7.74 11.45
N MET A 235 -1.13 6.84 10.70
CA MET A 235 -2.58 6.84 10.54
C MET A 235 -3.29 6.57 11.88
N ALA A 236 -2.82 5.61 12.66
CA ALA A 236 -3.35 5.34 14.01
C ALA A 236 -3.21 6.53 14.95
N THR A 237 -2.05 7.19 14.95
CA THR A 237 -1.83 8.41 15.76
C THR A 237 -2.80 9.52 15.35
N SER A 238 -2.97 9.74 14.05
CA SER A 238 -3.88 10.75 13.51
C SER A 238 -5.34 10.46 13.89
N THR A 239 -5.80 9.22 13.69
CA THR A 239 -7.18 8.83 14.02
C THR A 239 -7.43 8.81 15.52
N LYS A 240 -6.46 8.35 16.34
CA LYS A 240 -6.55 8.40 17.81
C LYS A 240 -6.77 9.84 18.30
N ARG A 241 -5.99 10.80 17.81
CA ARG A 241 -6.16 12.23 18.14
C ARG A 241 -7.50 12.79 17.68
N GLY A 242 -8.01 12.36 16.53
CA GLY A 242 -9.32 12.78 16.05
C GLY A 242 -10.47 12.20 16.87
N LEU A 243 -10.37 10.93 17.26
CA LEU A 243 -11.39 10.19 18.00
C LEU A 243 -11.42 10.51 19.49
N SER A 244 -10.29 10.92 20.08
CA SER A 244 -10.25 11.36 21.49
C SER A 244 -11.16 12.56 21.76
N ARG A 245 -11.45 13.38 20.74
CA ARG A 245 -12.43 14.47 20.82
C ARG A 245 -13.86 14.00 21.09
N LEU A 246 -14.14 12.72 20.84
CA LEU A 246 -15.43 12.08 21.16
C LEU A 246 -15.42 11.42 22.54
N GLY A 247 -14.36 11.58 23.35
CA GLY A 247 -14.21 10.89 24.63
C GLY A 247 -14.02 9.38 24.49
N LEU A 248 -13.57 8.91 23.32
CA LEU A 248 -13.32 7.47 23.10
C LEU A 248 -11.97 7.05 23.70
N PRO A 249 -11.93 6.00 24.54
CA PRO A 249 -10.67 5.44 25.03
C PRO A 249 -9.95 4.63 23.93
N ALA A 250 -8.88 3.92 24.30
CA ALA A 250 -8.08 3.17 23.34
C ALA A 250 -8.88 2.08 22.62
N ILE A 251 -8.89 2.13 21.29
CA ILE A 251 -9.68 1.22 20.46
C ILE A 251 -9.04 -0.17 20.40
N LYS A 252 -9.80 -1.19 20.81
CA LYS A 252 -9.43 -2.62 20.81
C LYS A 252 -9.98 -3.39 19.62
N GLY A 253 -11.06 -2.92 18.99
CA GLY A 253 -11.69 -3.59 17.86
C GLY A 253 -12.45 -2.63 16.96
N VAL A 254 -12.51 -2.94 15.67
CA VAL A 254 -13.20 -2.13 14.67
C VAL A 254 -13.91 -3.01 13.66
N SER A 255 -15.15 -2.67 13.35
CA SER A 255 -15.90 -3.22 12.21
C SER A 255 -16.70 -2.10 11.52
N MET A 256 -17.11 -2.31 10.27
CA MET A 256 -17.81 -1.29 9.49
C MET A 256 -19.01 -1.87 8.76
N SER A 257 -20.17 -1.22 8.93
CA SER A 257 -21.43 -1.62 8.29
C SER A 257 -22.40 -0.45 8.26
N GLY A 258 -23.18 -0.32 7.18
CA GLY A 258 -24.27 0.64 7.08
C GLY A 258 -23.83 2.11 7.23
N GLY A 259 -22.61 2.44 6.78
CA GLY A 259 -22.08 3.81 6.91
C GLY A 259 -21.57 4.17 8.31
N PHE A 260 -21.51 3.22 9.24
CA PHE A 260 -20.94 3.40 10.57
C PHE A 260 -19.74 2.49 10.79
N ILE A 261 -18.82 2.97 11.63
CA ILE A 261 -17.77 2.16 12.24
C ILE A 261 -18.21 1.82 13.66
N ARG A 262 -18.29 0.52 13.98
CA ARG A 262 -18.45 0.04 15.34
C ARG A 262 -17.06 -0.12 15.96
N VAL A 263 -16.77 0.69 16.97
CA VAL A 263 -15.54 0.61 17.77
C VAL A 263 -15.82 -0.15 19.06
N ARG A 264 -14.89 -1.01 19.45
CA ARG A 264 -14.85 -1.71 20.74
C ARG A 264 -13.63 -1.19 21.51
N TYR A 265 -13.78 -0.90 22.79
CA TYR A 265 -12.72 -0.35 23.63
C TYR A 265 -12.74 -0.93 25.04
#